data_AF-A0A1L9S0Y8-F1
#
_entry.id   AF-A0A1L9S0Y8-F1
#
_cell.length_a   1.000
_cell.length_b   1.000
_cell.length_c   1.000
_cell.angle_alpha   90.00
_cell.angle_beta   90.00
_cell.angle_gamma   90.00
#
_symmetry.space_group_name_H-M   'P 1'
#
loop_
_entity.id
_entity.type
_entity.pdbx_description
1 polymer ?
#
loop_
_entity_poly.entity_id
_entity_poly.type
_entity_poly.pdbx_seq_one_letter_code
_entity_poly.pdbx_strand_id
1 'polypeptide(L)'
;MSDSASSHRSITSHQKRTRTIFPLAHPPPKSAQKLRLNPKLLLQIQQLSPSNRPVAILEVWQPSIFTGRVAKEFPNQPRVRSGDVYVTQSEGYTNLQHARNESEEGDEEGGSGEKDLVGVIGKGGEASEIYASSGRVWEAKNVESGYRFEVKDGDEVRVLEWERKRGSKAKESEMFVLCIADEKGLRRPWIAEMSRVCIEVKGWDRAVRDHLSDWVGRDDEHWDAGFYTLILMFGVYAASQEGWFS
;
A
#
# COMPACT_ATOMS: atom_id res chain seq x y z
N MET A 1 46.03 44.53 -18.82
CA MET A 1 44.81 44.50 -18.00
C MET A 1 43.88 43.50 -18.65
N SER A 2 43.78 42.30 -18.08
CA SER A 2 43.02 41.18 -18.65
C SER A 2 41.97 40.75 -17.63
N ASP A 3 40.71 41.05 -17.92
CA ASP A 3 39.58 40.60 -17.10
C ASP A 3 39.31 39.12 -17.36
N SER A 4 39.48 38.31 -16.32
CA SER A 4 39.03 36.91 -16.27
C SER A 4 37.65 36.87 -15.64
N ALA A 5 36.60 36.78 -16.46
CA ALA A 5 35.24 36.53 -16.00
C ALA A 5 35.08 35.02 -15.68
N SER A 6 35.18 34.68 -14.40
CA SER A 6 34.85 33.36 -13.87
C SER A 6 33.34 33.15 -13.93
N SER A 7 32.86 32.36 -14.89
CA SER A 7 31.47 31.91 -14.93
C SER A 7 31.23 30.88 -13.82
N HIS A 8 30.64 31.35 -12.72
CA HIS A 8 30.02 30.49 -11.72
C HIS A 8 28.85 29.73 -12.36
N ARG A 9 29.12 28.50 -12.79
CA ARG A 9 28.08 27.55 -13.17
C ARG A 9 27.39 27.08 -11.89
N SER A 10 26.24 27.65 -11.58
CA SER A 10 25.36 27.20 -10.51
C SER A 10 24.97 25.74 -10.77
N ILE A 11 25.63 24.81 -10.08
CA ILE A 11 25.22 23.40 -10.06
C ILE A 11 23.95 23.35 -9.21
N THR A 12 22.80 23.50 -9.84
CA THR A 12 21.53 23.13 -9.23
C THR A 12 21.55 21.62 -9.01
N SER A 13 21.85 21.23 -7.77
CA SER A 13 21.67 19.89 -7.24
C SER A 13 20.22 19.47 -7.51
N HIS A 14 20.01 18.71 -8.59
CA HIS A 14 18.78 17.96 -8.79
C HIS A 14 18.81 16.85 -7.75
N GLN A 15 18.18 17.10 -6.60
CA GLN A 15 17.94 16.10 -5.57
C GLN A 15 17.27 14.92 -6.27
N LYS A 16 18.00 13.82 -6.46
CA LYS A 16 17.50 12.62 -7.15
C LYS A 16 16.26 12.18 -6.40
N ARG A 17 15.08 12.35 -7.00
CA ARG A 17 13.82 11.80 -6.49
C ARG A 17 14.06 10.30 -6.31
N THR A 18 14.17 9.85 -5.05
CA THR A 18 14.39 8.45 -4.71
C THR A 18 13.14 7.66 -5.11
N ARG A 19 13.32 6.50 -5.73
CA ARG A 19 12.23 5.61 -6.10
C ARG A 19 12.35 4.36 -5.25
N THR A 20 11.22 3.84 -4.80
CA THR A 20 11.17 2.63 -4.00
C THR A 20 10.37 1.58 -4.75
N ILE A 21 10.99 0.43 -5.00
CA ILE A 21 10.38 -0.66 -5.74
C ILE A 21 10.00 -1.76 -4.76
N PHE A 22 8.76 -2.22 -4.87
CA PHE A 22 8.17 -3.28 -4.06
C PHE A 22 7.80 -4.48 -4.94
N PRO A 23 8.65 -5.52 -5.03
CA PRO A 23 8.34 -6.71 -5.80
C PRO A 23 7.11 -7.45 -5.25
N LEU A 24 6.32 -8.02 -6.17
CA LEU A 24 5.17 -8.87 -5.87
C LEU A 24 5.58 -10.33 -6.03
N ALA A 25 5.52 -11.11 -4.95
CA ALA A 25 5.86 -12.53 -4.94
C ALA A 25 4.60 -13.39 -4.71
N HIS A 26 4.30 -14.25 -5.68
CA HIS A 26 3.16 -15.15 -5.61
C HIS A 26 3.53 -16.47 -4.92
N PRO A 27 2.65 -17.03 -4.09
CA PRO A 27 2.87 -18.35 -3.52
C PRO A 27 2.95 -19.40 -4.65
N PRO A 28 3.71 -20.49 -4.46
CA PRO A 28 3.79 -21.56 -5.44
C PRO A 28 2.38 -22.10 -5.78
N PRO A 29 2.10 -22.43 -7.05
CA PRO A 29 0.86 -23.08 -7.43
C PRO A 29 0.69 -24.37 -6.62
N LYS A 30 -0.31 -24.42 -5.73
CA LYS A 30 -0.55 -25.60 -4.91
C LYS A 30 -1.33 -26.64 -5.72
N SER A 31 -0.97 -27.92 -5.61
CA SER A 31 -1.78 -29.00 -6.20
C SER A 31 -3.18 -29.00 -5.57
N ALA A 32 -4.19 -29.13 -6.43
CA ALA A 32 -5.59 -29.06 -6.03
C ALA A 32 -5.99 -30.37 -5.33
N GLN A 33 -5.96 -30.41 -3.99
CA GLN A 33 -6.71 -31.37 -3.13
C GLN A 33 -6.25 -31.30 -1.66
N LYS A 34 -6.59 -30.25 -0.92
CA LYS A 34 -6.71 -30.33 0.56
C LYS A 34 -7.77 -29.35 1.04
N LEU A 35 -8.71 -29.81 1.88
CA LEU A 35 -9.64 -28.95 2.63
C LEU A 35 -8.82 -27.89 3.38
N ARG A 36 -9.12 -26.61 3.12
CA ARG A 36 -8.33 -25.47 3.61
C ARG A 36 -8.88 -24.98 4.93
N LEU A 37 -8.38 -25.55 6.03
CA LEU A 37 -8.60 -25.02 7.38
C LEU A 37 -7.70 -23.81 7.67
N ASN A 38 -6.61 -23.66 6.91
CA ASN A 38 -5.62 -22.60 7.10
C ASN A 38 -5.91 -21.37 6.23
N PRO A 39 -5.59 -20.16 6.73
CA PRO A 39 -5.59 -18.94 5.92
C PRO A 39 -4.78 -19.12 4.62
N LYS A 40 -5.28 -18.52 3.55
CA LYS A 40 -4.65 -18.60 2.23
C LYS A 40 -3.77 -17.37 2.01
N LEU A 41 -2.45 -17.54 2.05
CA LEU A 41 -1.54 -16.53 1.52
C LEU A 41 -1.79 -16.36 0.02
N LEU A 42 -2.04 -15.13 -0.42
CA LEU A 42 -2.34 -14.74 -1.80
C LEU A 42 -1.12 -14.14 -2.50
N LEU A 43 -0.42 -13.26 -1.78
CA LEU A 43 0.71 -12.50 -2.30
C LEU A 43 1.59 -12.03 -1.14
N GLN A 44 2.89 -11.91 -1.39
CA GLN A 44 3.81 -11.16 -0.53
C GLN A 44 4.30 -9.93 -1.28
N ILE A 45 4.30 -8.78 -0.61
CA ILE A 45 4.95 -7.57 -1.08
C ILE A 45 6.31 -7.50 -0.40
N GLN A 46 7.35 -7.33 -1.20
CA GLN A 46 8.73 -7.37 -0.75
C GLN A 46 9.39 -6.00 -0.88
N GLN A 47 10.48 -5.80 -0.16
CA GLN A 47 11.43 -4.70 -0.35
C GLN A 47 12.83 -5.28 -0.49
N LEU A 48 13.69 -4.63 -1.26
CA LEU A 48 15.11 -4.99 -1.31
C LEU A 48 15.82 -4.45 -0.07
N SER A 49 16.44 -5.34 0.70
CA SER A 49 17.36 -4.96 1.76
C SER A 49 18.62 -4.27 1.19
N PRO A 50 19.45 -3.61 2.02
CA PRO A 50 20.74 -3.07 1.59
C PRO A 50 21.67 -4.09 0.92
N SER A 51 21.46 -5.38 1.19
CA SER A 51 22.18 -6.50 0.56
C SER A 51 21.58 -6.98 -0.77
N ASN A 52 20.59 -6.26 -1.32
CA ASN A 52 19.80 -6.63 -2.50
C ASN A 52 19.03 -7.97 -2.38
N ARG A 53 18.84 -8.46 -1.16
CA ARG A 53 17.96 -9.61 -0.91
C ARG A 53 16.52 -9.11 -0.79
N PRO A 54 15.55 -9.71 -1.52
CA PRO A 54 14.14 -9.47 -1.29
C PRO A 54 13.73 -9.95 0.10
N VAL A 55 13.03 -9.10 0.84
CA VAL A 55 12.47 -9.44 2.15
C VAL A 55 11.01 -9.06 2.12
N ALA A 56 10.13 -9.96 2.58
CA ALA A 56 8.70 -9.65 2.72
C ALA A 56 8.55 -8.51 3.73
N ILE A 57 7.70 -7.53 3.39
CA ILE A 57 7.32 -6.42 4.27
C ILE A 57 5.83 -6.46 4.60
N LEU A 58 5.01 -6.93 3.65
CA LEU A 58 3.58 -7.13 3.82
C LEU A 58 3.19 -8.50 3.26
N GLU A 59 2.27 -9.14 3.96
CA GLU A 59 1.64 -10.39 3.53
C GLU A 59 0.16 -10.17 3.29
N VAL A 60 -0.31 -10.58 2.12
CA VAL A 60 -1.70 -10.49 1.71
C VAL A 60 -2.31 -11.88 1.80
N TRP A 61 -3.33 -12.04 2.63
CA TRP A 61 -3.94 -13.34 2.87
C TRP A 61 -5.46 -13.24 2.92
N GLN A 62 -6.12 -14.35 2.62
CA GLN A 62 -7.53 -14.55 2.83
C GLN A 62 -7.75 -15.38 4.11
N PRO A 63 -8.49 -14.84 5.10
CA PRO A 63 -8.84 -15.55 6.32
C PRO A 63 -9.60 -16.84 6.04
N SER A 64 -9.37 -17.86 6.86
CA SER A 64 -10.31 -18.98 6.96
C SER A 64 -11.47 -18.58 7.88
N ILE A 65 -12.53 -19.38 7.91
CA ILE A 65 -13.76 -19.13 8.70
C ILE A 65 -13.47 -18.90 10.20
N PHE A 66 -12.27 -19.27 10.69
CA PHE A 66 -11.88 -19.23 12.10
C PHE A 66 -11.05 -18.00 12.53
N THR A 67 -10.64 -17.11 11.64
CA THR A 67 -9.73 -15.99 12.00
C THR A 67 -10.43 -14.66 12.33
N GLY A 68 -11.75 -14.68 12.59
CA GLY A 68 -12.55 -13.48 12.89
C GLY A 68 -12.20 -12.72 14.19
N ARG A 69 -11.10 -13.07 14.86
CA ARG A 69 -10.60 -12.34 16.04
C ARG A 69 -9.69 -11.16 15.67
N VAL A 70 -8.87 -11.30 14.62
CA VAL A 70 -7.84 -10.30 14.27
C VAL A 70 -8.43 -8.93 13.90
N ALA A 71 -9.59 -8.91 13.24
CA ALA A 71 -10.28 -7.66 12.90
C ALA A 71 -10.96 -6.96 14.09
N LYS A 72 -11.16 -7.64 15.23
CA LYS A 72 -11.84 -7.04 16.39
C LYS A 72 -10.97 -6.02 17.13
N GLU A 73 -9.66 -6.16 17.01
CA GLU A 73 -8.67 -5.25 17.61
C GLU A 73 -8.30 -4.12 16.65
N PHE A 74 -8.70 -4.22 15.38
CA PHE A 74 -8.43 -3.21 14.37
C PHE A 74 -9.32 -1.97 14.56
N PRO A 75 -8.81 -0.76 14.31
CA PRO A 75 -9.62 0.47 14.32
C PRO A 75 -10.87 0.33 13.45
N ASN A 76 -12.02 0.78 13.97
CA ASN A 76 -13.36 0.63 13.40
C ASN A 76 -13.97 -0.78 13.37
N GLN A 77 -13.24 -1.81 13.80
CA GLN A 77 -13.73 -3.18 13.91
C GLN A 77 -14.47 -3.65 12.63
N PRO A 78 -13.78 -3.71 11.47
CA PRO A 78 -14.40 -4.04 10.20
C PRO A 78 -15.20 -5.35 10.30
N ARG A 79 -16.42 -5.32 9.76
CA ARG A 79 -17.26 -6.53 9.68
C ARG A 79 -16.68 -7.47 8.64
N VAL A 80 -15.87 -8.42 9.11
CA VAL A 80 -15.23 -9.45 8.30
C VAL A 80 -16.25 -10.30 7.56
N ARG A 81 -16.07 -10.43 6.25
CA ARG A 81 -16.87 -11.28 5.37
C ARG A 81 -16.01 -12.34 4.71
N SER A 82 -16.67 -13.40 4.25
CA SER A 82 -16.02 -14.42 3.43
C SER A 82 -15.50 -13.79 2.14
N GLY A 83 -14.21 -13.94 1.88
CA GLY A 83 -13.54 -13.42 0.68
C GLY A 83 -12.86 -12.06 0.86
N ASP A 84 -12.97 -11.44 2.03
CA ASP A 84 -12.18 -10.25 2.38
C ASP A 84 -10.69 -10.58 2.37
N VAL A 85 -9.87 -9.58 2.08
CA VAL A 85 -8.41 -9.71 2.00
C VAL A 85 -7.78 -8.95 3.15
N TYR A 86 -6.86 -9.59 3.84
CA TYR A 86 -6.14 -9.06 4.99
C TYR A 86 -4.71 -8.75 4.59
N VAL A 87 -4.22 -7.62 5.06
CA VAL A 87 -2.84 -7.18 4.85
C VAL A 87 -2.18 -7.06 6.22
N THR A 88 -1.17 -7.88 6.45
CA THR A 88 -0.40 -7.88 7.70
C THR A 88 1.05 -7.50 7.44
N GLN A 89 1.67 -6.82 8.39
CA GLN A 89 3.10 -6.57 8.38
C GLN A 89 3.87 -7.82 8.80
N SER A 90 4.99 -8.09 8.13
CA SER A 90 5.87 -9.20 8.48
C SER A 90 6.73 -8.87 9.71
N GLU A 91 6.94 -9.84 10.59
CA GLU A 91 7.62 -9.72 11.90
C GLU A 91 9.02 -9.05 11.84
N GLY A 92 9.76 -9.15 10.73
CA GLY A 92 11.07 -8.51 10.55
C GLY A 92 11.03 -7.00 10.21
N TYR A 93 9.84 -6.41 10.07
CA TYR A 93 9.61 -5.00 9.71
C TYR A 93 8.64 -4.28 10.66
N THR A 94 8.43 -4.83 11.85
CA THR A 94 7.64 -4.21 12.95
C THR A 94 8.14 -2.85 13.41
N ASN A 95 9.33 -2.42 12.95
CA ASN A 95 9.86 -1.08 13.17
C ASN A 95 9.04 0.05 12.52
N LEU A 96 7.94 -0.27 11.81
CA LEU A 96 6.95 0.70 11.33
C LEU A 96 5.80 0.92 12.33
N GLN A 97 5.77 0.21 13.46
CA GLN A 97 4.83 0.42 14.56
C GLN A 97 5.53 0.18 15.92
N HIS A 98 6.48 1.04 16.31
CA HIS A 98 6.85 1.12 17.73
C HIS A 98 5.88 2.04 18.46
N ALA A 99 4.71 1.50 18.79
CA ALA A 99 3.80 2.03 19.80
C ALA A 99 2.94 0.92 20.45
N ARG A 100 3.41 -0.33 20.47
CA ARG A 100 2.87 -1.33 21.41
C ARG A 100 3.77 -1.31 22.64
N ASN A 101 3.25 -0.67 23.69
CA ASN A 101 3.89 -0.42 24.97
C ASN A 101 4.87 -1.50 25.40
N GLU A 102 6.04 -1.07 25.87
CA GLU A 102 6.91 -1.83 26.77
C GLU A 102 6.16 -2.07 28.08
N SER A 103 5.32 -3.10 28.10
CA SER A 103 4.67 -3.74 29.24
C SER A 103 3.83 -4.86 28.60
N GLU A 104 4.13 -6.15 28.76
CA GLU A 104 4.42 -6.87 29.99
C GLU A 104 5.31 -8.08 29.65
N GLU A 105 6.40 -8.27 30.40
CA GLU A 105 7.02 -9.58 30.55
C GLU A 105 6.05 -10.45 31.35
N GLY A 106 5.57 -11.55 30.77
CA GLY A 106 4.65 -12.48 31.44
C GLY A 106 4.30 -13.70 30.60
N ASP A 107 5.12 -14.74 30.77
CA ASP A 107 4.87 -16.19 30.63
C ASP A 107 4.32 -16.79 29.31
N GLU A 108 5.07 -17.79 28.84
CA GLU A 108 4.83 -18.66 27.70
C GLU A 108 3.58 -19.54 27.88
N GLU A 109 2.62 -19.46 26.94
CA GLU A 109 1.84 -20.63 26.48
C GLU A 109 1.07 -20.33 25.17
N GLY A 110 1.56 -20.85 24.04
CA GLY A 110 0.75 -21.09 22.84
C GLY A 110 0.44 -19.92 21.88
N GLY A 111 1.24 -18.85 21.87
CA GLY A 111 1.03 -17.70 20.99
C GLY A 111 1.18 -18.03 19.50
N SER A 112 0.07 -18.19 18.79
CA SER A 112 0.07 -18.13 17.33
C SER A 112 0.61 -16.75 16.93
N GLY A 113 1.77 -16.68 16.26
CA GLY A 113 2.40 -15.43 15.83
C GLY A 113 1.36 -14.41 15.35
N GLU A 114 1.12 -13.41 16.18
CA GLU A 114 0.08 -12.39 15.98
C GLU A 114 0.60 -11.47 14.89
N LYS A 115 0.26 -11.78 13.64
CA LYS A 115 0.62 -10.94 12.51
C LYS A 115 -0.03 -9.58 12.68
N ASP A 116 0.79 -8.53 12.76
CA ASP A 116 0.34 -7.15 12.90
C ASP A 116 -0.55 -6.76 11.71
N LEU A 117 -1.85 -6.63 11.96
CA LEU A 117 -2.84 -6.31 10.94
C LEU A 117 -2.72 -4.82 10.60
N VAL A 118 -2.36 -4.50 9.35
CA VAL A 118 -2.22 -3.12 8.89
C VAL A 118 -3.37 -2.66 8.01
N GLY A 119 -4.18 -3.60 7.51
CA GLY A 119 -5.41 -3.25 6.81
C GLY A 119 -6.26 -4.40 6.33
N VAL A 120 -7.50 -4.07 5.98
CA VAL A 120 -8.51 -5.01 5.46
C VAL A 120 -9.13 -4.42 4.19
N ILE A 121 -9.19 -5.22 3.13
CA ILE A 121 -9.88 -4.90 1.88
C ILE A 121 -11.14 -5.75 1.86
N GLY A 122 -12.27 -5.11 2.15
CA GLY A 122 -13.59 -5.73 2.15
C GLY A 122 -14.10 -5.96 0.74
N LYS A 123 -14.71 -7.12 0.48
CA LYS A 123 -15.33 -7.38 -0.81
C LYS A 123 -16.67 -6.66 -0.92
N GLY A 124 -16.70 -5.64 -1.78
CA GLY A 124 -17.88 -4.85 -2.10
C GLY A 124 -18.77 -5.41 -3.20
N GLY A 125 -20.01 -4.90 -3.28
CA GLY A 125 -20.87 -5.08 -4.44
C GLY A 125 -20.51 -4.07 -5.53
N GLU A 126 -21.00 -2.84 -5.37
CA GLU A 126 -20.71 -1.71 -6.27
C GLU A 126 -19.42 -0.96 -5.88
N ALA A 127 -19.16 -0.84 -4.58
CA ALA A 127 -17.94 -0.27 -4.02
C ALA A 127 -17.41 -1.16 -2.88
N SER A 128 -16.09 -1.23 -2.76
CA SER A 128 -15.38 -1.98 -1.72
C SER A 128 -14.84 -1.01 -0.66
N GLU A 129 -14.77 -1.46 0.58
CA GLU A 129 -14.21 -0.66 1.69
C GLU A 129 -12.79 -1.14 1.99
N ILE A 130 -11.86 -0.19 2.12
CA ILE A 130 -10.48 -0.43 2.49
C ILE A 130 -10.23 0.22 3.84
N TYR A 131 -10.04 -0.60 4.86
CA TYR A 131 -9.80 -0.20 6.23
C TYR A 131 -8.29 -0.10 6.45
N ALA A 132 -7.78 1.11 6.69
CA ALA A 132 -6.38 1.36 7.00
C ALA A 132 -6.15 1.38 8.52
N SER A 133 -4.93 1.07 8.97
CA SER A 133 -4.56 1.04 10.39
C SER A 133 -4.72 2.39 11.09
N SER A 134 -4.80 3.48 10.34
CA SER A 134 -5.12 4.80 10.86
C SER A 134 -6.56 4.97 11.34
N GLY A 135 -7.43 3.98 11.11
CA GLY A 135 -8.86 4.11 11.34
C GLY A 135 -9.58 4.89 10.25
N ARG A 136 -8.93 5.24 9.14
CA ARG A 136 -9.63 5.75 7.95
C ARG A 136 -10.18 4.61 7.12
N VAL A 137 -11.38 4.80 6.59
CA VAL A 137 -12.03 3.86 5.67
C VAL A 137 -12.12 4.51 4.30
N TRP A 138 -11.45 3.90 3.32
CA TRP A 138 -11.44 4.34 1.93
C TRP A 138 -12.47 3.56 1.13
N GLU A 139 -13.23 4.25 0.29
CA GLU A 139 -14.15 3.63 -0.66
C GLU A 139 -13.42 3.41 -2.00
N ALA A 140 -13.38 2.17 -2.46
CA ALA A 140 -12.75 1.76 -3.71
C ALA A 140 -13.80 1.39 -4.76
N LYS A 141 -13.67 1.96 -5.95
CA LYS A 141 -14.59 1.78 -7.09
C LYS A 141 -13.83 1.45 -8.37
N ASN A 142 -14.46 0.67 -9.23
CA ASN A 142 -13.98 0.43 -10.58
C ASN A 142 -14.50 1.55 -11.48
N VAL A 143 -13.61 2.25 -12.17
CA VAL A 143 -13.94 3.34 -13.09
C VAL A 143 -13.39 3.02 -14.48
N GLU A 144 -13.86 3.72 -15.52
CA GLU A 144 -13.43 3.45 -16.90
C GLU A 144 -11.90 3.56 -17.09
N SER A 145 -11.28 4.55 -16.43
CA SER A 145 -9.84 4.79 -16.47
C SER A 145 -9.02 3.80 -15.64
N GLY A 146 -9.63 3.04 -14.73
CA GLY A 146 -8.95 2.11 -13.81
C GLY A 146 -9.67 1.98 -12.47
N TYR A 147 -9.03 2.39 -11.37
CA TYR A 147 -9.54 2.19 -10.01
C TYR A 147 -9.43 3.45 -9.18
N ARG A 148 -10.53 3.85 -8.54
CA ARG A 148 -10.65 5.09 -7.79
C ARG A 148 -10.83 4.80 -6.30
N PHE A 149 -10.14 5.57 -5.46
CA PHE A 149 -10.15 5.47 -4.01
C PHE A 149 -10.50 6.84 -3.43
N GLU A 150 -11.58 6.89 -2.65
CA GLU A 150 -12.12 8.11 -2.07
C GLU A 150 -12.22 7.99 -0.55
N VAL A 151 -11.85 9.03 0.18
CA VAL A 151 -12.16 9.17 1.60
C VAL A 151 -12.69 10.56 1.88
N LYS A 152 -13.68 10.65 2.76
CA LYS A 152 -14.23 11.92 3.25
C LYS A 152 -13.61 12.24 4.61
N ASP A 153 -13.14 13.47 4.76
CA ASP A 153 -12.62 14.01 6.01
C ASP A 153 -13.27 15.38 6.27
N GLY A 154 -14.35 15.38 7.04
CA GLY A 154 -15.24 16.54 7.15
C GLY A 154 -15.85 16.91 5.78
N ASP A 155 -15.63 18.15 5.36
CA ASP A 155 -16.08 18.66 4.05
C ASP A 155 -15.09 18.35 2.91
N GLU A 156 -13.90 17.82 3.23
CA GLU A 156 -12.89 17.52 2.23
C GLU A 156 -13.05 16.10 1.68
N VAL A 157 -12.88 15.96 0.37
CA VAL A 157 -12.81 14.66 -0.30
C VAL A 157 -11.41 14.50 -0.86
N ARG A 158 -10.72 13.44 -0.45
CA ARG A 158 -9.41 13.05 -0.98
C ARG A 158 -9.60 11.91 -1.96
N VAL A 159 -8.96 12.01 -3.12
CA VAL A 159 -9.14 11.07 -4.23
C VAL A 159 -7.81 10.63 -4.80
N LEU A 160 -7.60 9.32 -4.89
CA LEU A 160 -6.50 8.69 -5.61
C LEU A 160 -7.06 7.80 -6.71
N GLU A 161 -6.35 7.73 -7.84
CA GLU A 161 -6.76 6.91 -8.98
C GLU A 161 -5.57 6.12 -9.54
N TRP A 162 -5.69 4.79 -9.57
CA TRP A 162 -4.86 3.94 -10.41
C TRP A 162 -5.42 4.00 -11.84
N GLU A 163 -4.74 4.70 -12.73
CA GLU A 163 -5.12 4.84 -14.14
C GLU A 163 -4.33 3.87 -15.02
N ARG A 164 -4.98 3.25 -16.00
CA ARG A 164 -4.32 2.42 -17.02
C ARG A 164 -3.39 3.27 -17.88
N LYS A 165 -2.10 2.90 -17.94
CA LYS A 165 -1.11 3.60 -18.78
C LYS A 165 -1.39 3.29 -20.25
N ARG A 166 -1.78 4.30 -21.04
CA ARG A 166 -2.01 4.13 -22.49
C ARG A 166 -0.68 4.26 -23.26
N GLY A 167 -0.38 3.32 -24.17
CA GLY A 167 0.68 3.50 -25.18
C GLY A 167 2.02 2.75 -25.02
N SER A 168 2.14 1.74 -24.15
CA SER A 168 3.28 0.81 -24.23
C SER A 168 3.09 -0.15 -25.42
N LYS A 169 4.13 -0.44 -26.21
CA LYS A 169 4.10 -1.44 -27.31
C LYS A 169 3.82 -2.89 -26.84
N ALA A 170 3.55 -3.11 -25.56
CA ALA A 170 3.03 -4.36 -25.04
C ALA A 170 1.53 -4.43 -25.31
N LYS A 171 1.07 -5.54 -25.94
CA LYS A 171 -0.35 -5.89 -26.04
C LYS A 171 -1.00 -5.73 -24.66
N GLU A 172 -2.07 -4.92 -24.57
CA GLU A 172 -2.88 -4.67 -23.36
C GLU A 172 -2.05 -4.22 -22.13
N SER A 173 -2.11 -2.94 -21.80
CA SER A 173 -1.29 -2.38 -20.73
C SER A 173 -1.67 -2.91 -19.34
N GLU A 174 -0.98 -3.97 -18.90
CA GLU A 174 -0.93 -4.45 -17.52
C GLU A 174 -0.19 -3.48 -16.58
N MET A 175 -0.15 -2.18 -16.93
CA MET A 175 0.56 -1.15 -16.18
C MET A 175 -0.36 -0.01 -15.80
N PHE A 176 -0.26 0.39 -14.54
CA PHE A 176 -1.06 1.44 -13.94
C PHE A 176 -0.17 2.53 -13.37
N VAL A 177 -0.69 3.75 -13.31
CA VAL A 177 -0.07 4.90 -12.65
C VAL A 177 -1.02 5.43 -11.58
N LEU A 178 -0.51 5.72 -10.38
CA LEU A 178 -1.31 6.27 -9.29
C LEU A 178 -1.22 7.79 -9.34
N CYS A 179 -2.38 8.43 -9.44
CA CYS A 179 -2.52 9.88 -9.52
C CYS A 179 -3.25 10.42 -8.29
N ILE A 180 -2.80 11.57 -7.77
CA ILE A 180 -3.64 12.41 -6.90
C ILE A 180 -4.69 13.06 -7.79
N ALA A 181 -5.95 12.69 -7.58
CA ALA A 181 -7.06 13.02 -8.46
C ALA A 181 -8.01 14.06 -7.86
N ASP A 182 -7.78 14.52 -6.62
CA ASP A 182 -8.53 15.61 -6.03
C ASP A 182 -8.27 16.94 -6.76
N GLU A 183 -9.29 17.80 -6.82
CA GLU A 183 -9.25 19.06 -7.58
C GLU A 183 -8.69 20.21 -6.74
N LYS A 184 -7.59 19.99 -6.01
CA LYS A 184 -6.98 20.99 -5.11
C LYS A 184 -5.80 21.75 -5.74
N GLY A 185 -5.79 21.92 -7.06
CA GLY A 185 -4.81 22.75 -7.76
C GLY A 185 -3.44 22.09 -8.04
N LEU A 186 -3.26 20.81 -7.67
CA LEU A 186 -2.12 20.01 -8.13
C LEU A 186 -2.35 19.57 -9.59
N ARG A 187 -1.28 19.57 -10.40
CA ARG A 187 -1.31 19.05 -11.78
C ARG A 187 -1.33 17.52 -11.80
N ARG A 188 -2.33 16.88 -11.16
CA ARG A 188 -2.54 15.43 -11.06
C ARG A 188 -1.23 14.61 -11.06
N PRO A 189 -0.37 14.80 -10.05
CA PRO A 189 0.96 14.20 -10.04
C PRO A 189 0.89 12.68 -9.96
N TRP A 190 1.76 12.00 -10.72
CA TRP A 190 1.96 10.55 -10.63
C TRP A 190 2.88 10.22 -9.46
N ILE A 191 2.35 9.50 -8.48
CA ILE A 191 3.05 9.19 -7.24
C ILE A 191 3.51 7.73 -7.15
N ALA A 192 2.93 6.83 -7.96
CA ALA A 192 3.37 5.45 -8.07
C ALA A 192 3.09 4.86 -9.47
N GLU A 193 3.71 3.74 -9.79
CA GLU A 193 3.40 2.87 -10.93
C GLU A 193 3.24 1.43 -10.45
N MET A 194 2.49 0.63 -11.18
CA MET A 194 2.16 -0.75 -10.81
C MET A 194 2.15 -1.64 -12.05
N SER A 195 2.66 -2.86 -11.91
CA SER A 195 2.57 -3.94 -12.90
C SER A 195 2.35 -5.27 -12.19
N ARG A 196 2.18 -6.37 -12.95
CA ARG A 196 2.03 -7.72 -12.38
C ARG A 196 3.14 -8.16 -11.42
N VAL A 197 4.33 -7.57 -11.53
CA VAL A 197 5.53 -8.02 -10.79
C VAL A 197 5.99 -7.06 -9.70
N CYS A 198 5.51 -5.81 -9.69
CA CYS A 198 5.94 -4.81 -8.71
C CYS A 198 5.01 -3.62 -8.60
N ILE A 199 5.14 -2.90 -7.48
CA ILE A 199 4.66 -1.53 -7.28
C ILE A 199 5.89 -0.63 -7.09
N GLU A 200 6.00 0.44 -7.86
CA GLU A 200 7.07 1.45 -7.75
C GLU A 200 6.49 2.75 -7.20
N VAL A 201 6.89 3.14 -5.99
CA VAL A 201 6.54 4.44 -5.41
C VAL A 201 7.62 5.45 -5.80
N LYS A 202 7.19 6.56 -6.43
CA LYS A 202 8.09 7.64 -6.87
C LYS A 202 8.41 8.57 -5.71
N GLY A 203 9.56 9.22 -5.79
CA GLY A 203 9.90 10.29 -4.86
C GLY A 203 8.99 11.49 -5.07
N TRP A 204 8.34 11.91 -3.99
CA TRP A 204 7.46 13.08 -3.97
C TRP A 204 8.29 14.35 -3.74
N ASP A 205 7.97 15.42 -4.45
CA ASP A 205 8.49 16.74 -4.11
C ASP A 205 7.77 17.32 -2.89
N ARG A 206 8.25 18.47 -2.42
CA ARG A 206 7.74 19.11 -1.21
C ARG A 206 6.23 19.41 -1.30
N ALA A 207 5.75 19.90 -2.44
CA ALA A 207 4.34 20.24 -2.60
C ALA A 207 3.45 18.98 -2.48
N VAL A 208 3.87 17.87 -3.11
CA VAL A 208 3.16 16.60 -2.98
C VAL A 208 3.24 16.07 -1.54
N ARG A 209 4.40 16.15 -0.87
CA ARG A 209 4.56 15.73 0.52
C ARG A 209 3.66 16.52 1.47
N ASP A 210 3.67 17.85 1.36
CA ASP A 210 2.85 18.72 2.19
C ASP A 210 1.36 18.39 2.00
N HIS A 211 0.93 18.14 0.75
CA HIS A 211 -0.45 17.75 0.43
C HIS A 211 -0.85 16.37 0.99
N LEU A 212 0.07 15.41 1.02
CA LEU A 212 -0.22 14.04 1.44
C LEU A 212 -0.13 13.82 2.95
N SER A 213 0.53 14.73 3.67
CA SER A 213 0.89 14.55 5.09
C SER A 213 -0.30 14.30 6.02
N ASP A 214 -1.51 14.76 5.67
CA ASP A 214 -2.72 14.56 6.48
C ASP A 214 -3.59 13.37 6.04
N TRP A 215 -3.18 12.65 4.98
CA TRP A 215 -3.97 11.57 4.36
C TRP A 215 -4.05 10.31 5.21
N VAL A 216 -3.04 10.07 6.06
CA VAL A 216 -2.92 8.87 6.89
C VAL A 216 -3.36 9.11 8.33
N GLY A 217 -3.78 10.32 8.71
CA GLY A 217 -4.02 10.68 10.12
C GLY A 217 -2.85 11.48 10.71
N ARG A 218 -3.15 12.37 11.64
CA ARG A 218 -2.34 13.58 11.93
C ARG A 218 -1.13 13.37 12.86
N ASP A 219 -0.95 12.19 13.43
CA ASP A 219 -0.06 11.98 14.59
C ASP A 219 1.14 11.06 14.33
N ASP A 220 1.54 10.84 13.08
CA ASP A 220 2.68 9.97 12.77
C ASP A 220 3.91 10.78 12.30
N GLU A 221 4.98 10.78 13.10
CA GLU A 221 6.30 11.29 12.70
C GLU A 221 6.83 10.61 11.43
N HIS A 222 6.30 9.42 11.11
CA HIS A 222 6.64 8.61 9.95
C HIS A 222 5.43 8.39 9.02
N TRP A 223 4.56 9.38 8.85
CA TRP A 223 3.38 9.31 7.97
C TRP A 223 3.68 8.79 6.55
N ASP A 224 4.91 9.00 6.05
CA ASP A 224 5.42 8.41 4.81
C ASP A 224 5.18 6.89 4.82
N ALA A 225 5.57 6.15 5.85
CA ALA A 225 5.42 4.69 5.89
C ALA A 225 3.95 4.23 5.86
N GLY A 226 3.08 4.92 6.61
CA GLY A 226 1.65 4.65 6.58
C GLY A 226 1.05 4.93 5.20
N PHE A 227 1.52 5.98 4.51
CA PHE A 227 1.05 6.30 3.16
C PHE A 227 1.58 5.31 2.12
N TYR A 228 2.81 4.82 2.26
CA TYR A 228 3.34 3.74 1.43
C TYR A 228 2.48 2.48 1.59
N THR A 229 2.14 2.12 2.83
CA THR A 229 1.24 0.98 3.10
C THR A 229 -0.11 1.18 2.41
N LEU A 230 -0.67 2.40 2.47
CA LEU A 230 -1.92 2.74 1.79
C LEU A 230 -1.82 2.59 0.25
N ILE A 231 -0.75 3.11 -0.37
CA ILE A 231 -0.49 2.92 -1.82
C ILE A 231 -0.44 1.43 -2.17
N LEU A 232 0.30 0.65 -1.37
CA LEU A 232 0.44 -0.79 -1.58
C LEU A 232 -0.91 -1.50 -1.45
N MET A 233 -1.73 -1.14 -0.47
CA MET A 233 -3.09 -1.67 -0.31
C MET A 233 -4.01 -1.35 -1.50
N PHE A 234 -3.95 -0.13 -2.04
CA PHE A 234 -4.69 0.22 -3.26
C PHE A 234 -4.20 -0.58 -4.46
N GLY A 235 -2.88 -0.83 -4.53
CA GLY A 235 -2.30 -1.72 -5.53
C GLY A 235 -2.80 -3.16 -5.38
N VAL A 236 -2.91 -3.68 -4.15
CA VAL A 236 -3.48 -5.01 -3.87
C VAL A 236 -4.93 -5.09 -4.32
N TYR A 237 -5.75 -4.06 -4.04
CA TYR A 237 -7.12 -4.00 -4.54
C TYR A 237 -7.15 -4.08 -6.07
N ALA A 238 -6.42 -3.20 -6.76
CA ALA A 238 -6.39 -3.17 -8.23
C ALA A 238 -5.88 -4.49 -8.82
N ALA A 239 -4.80 -5.05 -8.28
CA ALA A 239 -4.26 -6.35 -8.69
C ALA A 239 -5.26 -7.50 -8.49
N SER A 240 -6.08 -7.46 -7.43
CA SER A 240 -7.17 -8.42 -7.24
C SER A 240 -8.26 -8.27 -8.30
N GLN A 241 -8.62 -7.04 -8.69
CA GLN A 241 -9.63 -6.78 -9.73
C GLN A 241 -9.14 -7.21 -11.11
N GLU A 242 -7.83 -7.09 -11.36
CA GLU A 242 -7.17 -7.53 -12.59
C GLU A 242 -6.81 -9.04 -12.59
N GLY A 243 -7.16 -9.78 -11.52
CA GLY A 243 -6.96 -11.23 -11.43
C GLY A 243 -5.50 -11.66 -11.34
N TRP A 244 -4.60 -10.81 -10.85
CA TRP A 244 -3.17 -11.11 -10.76
C TRP A 244 -2.83 -12.13 -9.67
N PHE A 245 -3.72 -12.29 -8.68
CA PHE A 245 -3.67 -13.36 -7.71
C PHE A 245 -5.10 -13.84 -7.42
N SER A 246 -5.22 -15.08 -6.96
CA SER A 246 -6.52 -15.67 -6.60
C SER A 246 -6.42 -16.64 -5.46
#